data_AF-A0A356SD67-F1
#
_entry.id   AF-A0A356SD67-F1
#
_cell.length_a   1.000
_cell.length_b   1.000
_cell.length_c   1.000
_cell.angle_alpha   90.00
_cell.angle_beta   90.00
_cell.angle_gamma   90.00
#
_symmetry.space_group_name_H-M   'P 1'
#
loop_
_entity.id
_entity.type
_entity.pdbx_description
1 polymer ?
#
loop_
_entity_poly.entity_id
_entity_poly.type
_entity_poly.pdbx_seq_one_letter_code
_entity_poly.pdbx_strand_id
1 'polypeptide(L)' 'MDWTDRHCRFFWRLMTRRARVYTEMVTTGALIHGDSQRHLQFNDEEHPVALQLGGSSPKELAIAAKMGADFGYDE' A
#
# COMPACT_ATOMS: atom_id res chain seq x y z
N MET A 1 -1.53 13.62 3.37
CA MET A 1 -1.52 12.26 2.80
C MET A 1 -2.53 12.38 1.68
N ASP A 2 -2.06 12.85 0.52
CA ASP A 2 -2.88 13.40 -0.58
C ASP A 2 -2.20 13.35 -1.96
N TRP A 3 -1.03 12.71 -2.12
CA TRP A 3 -0.25 12.82 -3.37
C TRP A 3 -0.15 11.51 -4.16
N THR A 4 0.00 10.36 -3.48
CA THR A 4 0.08 9.06 -4.15
C THR A 4 -1.14 8.20 -3.87
N ASP A 5 -2.33 8.81 -3.86
CA ASP A 5 -3.59 8.09 -3.75
C ASP A 5 -3.86 7.22 -5.00
N ARG A 6 -4.96 6.46 -4.99
CA ARG A 6 -5.35 5.59 -6.12
C ARG A 6 -5.53 6.34 -7.45
N HIS A 7 -5.99 7.58 -7.43
CA HIS A 7 -6.24 8.36 -8.63
C HIS A 7 -4.92 8.81 -9.26
N CYS A 8 -3.97 9.26 -8.44
CA CYS A 8 -2.61 9.57 -8.88
C CYS A 8 -1.89 8.34 -9.42
N ARG A 9 -1.97 7.20 -8.72
CA ARG A 9 -1.33 5.95 -9.18
C ARG A 9 -1.92 5.46 -10.49
N PHE A 10 -3.24 5.52 -10.66
CA PHE A 10 -3.91 5.21 -11.92
C PHE A 10 -3.46 6.14 -13.06
N PHE A 11 -3.38 7.46 -12.81
CA PHE A 11 -2.86 8.41 -13.80
C PHE A 11 -1.42 8.06 -14.21
N TRP A 12 -0.56 7.67 -13.26
CA TRP A 12 0.79 7.22 -13.56
C TRP A 12 0.81 5.92 -14.39
N ARG A 13 -0.17 5.02 -14.22
CA ARG A 13 -0.29 3.81 -15.08
C ARG A 13 -0.58 4.14 -16.53
N LEU A 14 -1.27 5.26 -16.80
CA LEU A 14 -1.47 5.74 -18.18
C LEU A 14 -0.16 6.19 -18.82
N MET A 15 0.81 6.67 -18.03
CA MET A 15 2.12 7.11 -18.53
C MET A 15 3.15 5.97 -18.62
N THR A 16 3.13 5.02 -17.69
CA THR A 16 4.06 3.89 -17.66
C THR A 16 3.42 2.63 -17.12
N ARG A 17 3.65 1.51 -17.81
CA ARG A 17 3.15 0.18 -17.42
C ARG A 17 4.16 -0.66 -16.63
N ARG A 18 5.40 -0.17 -16.48
CA ARG A 18 6.52 -0.97 -15.94
C ARG A 18 7.06 -0.45 -14.61
N ALA A 19 6.89 0.84 -14.31
CA ALA A 19 7.42 1.40 -13.07
C ALA A 19 6.61 0.87 -11.87
N ARG A 20 7.29 0.46 -10.78
CA ARG A 20 6.63 0.12 -9.52
C ARG A 20 6.11 1.40 -8.85
N VAL A 21 4.87 1.39 -8.38
CA VAL A 21 4.28 2.51 -7.64
C VAL A 21 4.14 2.16 -6.18
N TYR A 22 4.33 3.14 -5.31
CA TYR A 22 4.19 2.97 -3.87
C TYR A 22 2.91 3.66 -3.40
N THR A 23 2.22 3.02 -2.46
CA THR A 23 1.15 3.67 -1.71
C THR A 23 1.71 4.83 -0.89
N GLU A 24 0.81 5.62 -0.34
CA GLU A 24 1.17 6.48 0.78
C GLU A 24 1.62 5.64 1.97
N MET A 25 2.48 6.21 2.82
CA MET A 25 2.97 5.54 4.02
C MET A 25 1.82 5.26 4.98
N VAL A 26 1.46 3.99 5.15
CA VAL A 26 0.44 3.55 6.10
C VAL A 26 1.09 3.15 7.41
N THR A 27 0.60 3.68 8.53
CA THR A 27 1.13 3.29 9.84
C THR A 27 0.67 1.90 10.24
N THR A 28 1.57 1.12 10.83
CA THR A 28 1.29 -0.22 11.38
C THR A 28 0.10 -0.22 12.34
N GLY A 29 0.00 0.78 13.22
CA GLY A 29 -1.14 0.94 14.13
C GLY A 29 -2.48 1.12 13.40
N ALA A 30 -2.52 1.88 12.29
CA ALA A 30 -3.73 2.05 11.49
C ALA A 30 -4.16 0.75 10.78
N LEU A 31 -3.21 -0.11 10.39
CA LEU A 31 -3.52 -1.41 9.80
C LEU A 31 -3.96 -2.44 10.82
N ILE A 32 -3.29 -2.54 11.95
CA ILE A 32 -3.52 -3.60 12.95
C ILE A 32 -4.75 -3.29 13.82
N HIS A 33 -4.96 -2.02 14.16
CA HIS A 33 -6.00 -1.60 15.11
C HIS A 33 -7.11 -0.75 14.47
N GLY A 34 -6.91 -0.28 13.24
CA GLY A 34 -7.88 0.54 12.50
C GLY A 34 -8.64 -0.26 11.44
N ASP A 35 -9.16 0.48 10.46
CA ASP A 35 -9.85 -0.10 9.30
C ASP A 35 -8.82 -0.49 8.23
N SER A 36 -8.31 -1.72 8.34
CA SER A 36 -7.30 -2.26 7.43
C SER A 36 -7.75 -2.25 5.98
N GLN A 37 -9.03 -2.52 5.71
CA GLN A 37 -9.58 -2.58 4.36
C GLN A 37 -9.54 -1.20 3.70
N ARG A 38 -9.89 -0.14 4.43
CA ARG A 38 -9.79 1.23 3.93
C ARG A 38 -8.35 1.63 3.56
N HIS A 39 -7.37 1.15 4.32
CA HIS A 39 -5.96 1.52 4.13
C HIS A 39 -5.23 0.67 3.08
N LEU A 40 -5.66 -0.57 2.86
CA LEU A 40 -5.04 -1.48 1.89
C LEU A 40 -5.72 -1.47 0.52
N GLN A 41 -6.87 -0.79 0.37
CA GLN A 41 -7.59 -0.77 -0.90
C GLN A 41 -6.76 -0.13 -2.03
N PHE A 42 -6.58 -0.88 -3.12
CA PHE A 42 -6.03 -0.43 -4.40
C PHE A 42 -6.83 -1.06 -5.56
N ASN A 43 -6.65 -0.57 -6.78
CA ASN A 43 -7.23 -1.13 -8.00
C ASN A 43 -6.24 -2.08 -8.70
N ASP A 44 -6.71 -3.17 -9.29
CA ASP A 44 -5.85 -4.16 -9.97
C ASP A 44 -4.97 -3.56 -11.09
N GLU A 45 -5.39 -2.47 -11.73
CA GLU A 45 -4.57 -1.80 -12.76
C GLU A 45 -3.30 -1.14 -12.20
N GLU A 46 -3.19 -0.98 -10.88
CA GLU A 46 -2.04 -0.34 -10.23
C GLU A 46 -0.80 -1.22 -10.19
N HIS A 47 -0.92 -2.52 -10.48
CA HIS A 47 0.22 -3.44 -10.52
C HIS A 47 1.29 -3.01 -11.55
N PRO A 48 2.59 -3.11 -11.22
CA PRO A 48 3.12 -3.54 -9.93
C PRO A 48 3.07 -2.44 -8.85
N VAL A 49 2.49 -2.75 -7.68
CA VAL A 49 2.25 -1.84 -6.54
C VAL A 49 2.86 -2.35 -5.24
N ALA A 50 3.41 -1.42 -4.48
CA ALA A 50 4.14 -1.63 -3.24
C ALA A 50 3.44 -0.95 -2.05
N LEU A 51 3.34 -1.64 -0.92
CA LEU A 51 2.81 -1.08 0.32
C LEU A 51 3.94 -0.45 1.15
N GLN A 52 3.86 0.85 1.39
CA GLN A 52 4.80 1.52 2.28
C GLN A 52 4.30 1.51 3.73
N LEU A 53 5.06 0.87 4.63
CA LEU A 53 4.72 0.77 6.06
C LEU A 53 5.52 1.76 6.92
N GLY A 54 4.83 2.42 7.84
CA GLY A 54 5.41 3.25 8.90
C GLY A 54 5.26 2.62 10.28
N GLY A 55 6.35 2.40 11.00
CA GLY A 55 6.31 1.83 12.35
C GLY A 55 7.70 1.67 12.96
N SER A 56 7.75 1.48 14.28
CA SER A 56 8.99 1.28 15.04
C SER A 56 9.09 -0.10 15.70
N SER A 57 7.98 -0.85 15.75
CA SER A 57 7.92 -2.20 16.33
C SER A 57 8.15 -3.25 15.24
N PRO A 58 9.23 -4.06 15.31
CA PRO A 58 9.49 -5.12 14.33
C PRO A 58 8.35 -6.14 14.23
N LYS A 59 7.67 -6.43 15.35
CA LYS A 59 6.55 -7.37 15.40
C LYS A 59 5.34 -6.82 14.65
N GLU A 60 5.02 -5.55 14.86
CA GLU A 60 3.89 -4.91 14.17
C GLU A 60 4.18 -4.74 12.67
N LEU A 61 5.41 -4.39 12.31
CA LEU A 61 5.84 -4.34 10.91
C LEU A 61 5.68 -5.70 10.21
N ALA A 62 6.06 -6.80 10.87
CA ALA A 62 5.88 -8.14 10.31
C ALA A 62 4.40 -8.51 10.10
N ILE A 63 3.53 -8.14 11.05
CA ILE A 63 2.08 -8.38 10.93
C ILE A 63 1.51 -7.56 9.78
N ALA A 64 1.81 -6.26 9.73
CA ALA A 64 1.30 -5.37 8.70
C ALA A 64 1.81 -5.75 7.29
N ALA A 65 3.06 -6.18 7.17
CA ALA A 65 3.61 -6.68 5.90
C ALA A 65 2.86 -7.93 5.44
N LYS A 66 2.59 -8.88 6.35
CA LYS A 66 1.79 -10.05 6.04
C LYS A 66 0.37 -9.68 5.59
N MET A 67 -0.27 -8.72 6.26
CA MET A 67 -1.60 -8.23 5.85
C MET A 67 -1.58 -7.62 4.44
N GLY A 68 -0.52 -6.90 4.08
CA GLY A 68 -0.31 -6.39 2.72
C GLY A 68 -0.17 -7.51 1.69
N ALA A 69 0.71 -8.49 1.96
CA ALA A 69 0.90 -9.63 1.07
C ALA A 69 -0.40 -10.44 0.88
N ASP A 70 -1.15 -10.69 1.97
CA ASP A 70 -2.45 -11.38 1.92
C ASP A 70 -3.51 -10.60 1.13
N PHE A 71 -3.42 -9.26 1.09
CA PHE A 71 -4.30 -8.40 0.30
C PHE A 71 -3.91 -8.34 -1.19
N GLY A 72 -2.70 -8.78 -1.55
CA GLY A 72 -2.25 -8.90 -2.94
C GLY A 72 -1.20 -7.89 -3.38
N TYR A 73 -0.53 -7.18 -2.46
CA TYR A 73 0.63 -6.35 -2.82
C TYR A 73 1.80 -7.20 -3.38
N ASP A 74 2.62 -6.63 -4.26
CA ASP A 74 3.67 -7.35 -4.99
C ASP A 74 5.01 -7.50 -4.21
N GLU A 75 4.96 -7.47 -2.88
CA GLU A 75 6.12 -7.56 -1.98
C GLU A 75 5.78 -8.17 -0.61
#